data_AF-A0A3T0K0H4-F1
#
_entry.id   AF-A0A3T0K0H4-F1
#
_cell.length_a   1.000
_cell.length_b   1.000
_cell.length_c   1.000
_cell.angle_alpha   90.00
_cell.angle_beta   90.00
_cell.angle_gamma   90.00
#
_symmetry.space_group_name_H-M   'P 1'
#
loop_
_entity.id
_entity.type
_entity.pdbx_description
1 polymer ?
#
loop_
_entity_poly.entity_id
_entity_poly.type
_entity_poly.pdbx_seq_one_letter_code
_entity_poly.pdbx_strand_id
1 'polypeptide(L)'
;MRPKTPSPPGFSKGNTAADSLAELPRLRPQAPDPQLPHSLPDQTAAHQRNPGHTPPLADTPGLPKTEVSDLPVASRETSTGLDSYRLNPGLLRNLQPANEEGLRYIVGRAFVDVKDSGTVYVEFDANLGTYRAMDLYKKLSPGPALYRNTGESTWSPASNNPVKRPYPQAGDTDTHVPAKHPLTSPLSAHEATTRLLNDSLLKMYPLMTLGQRVEFLRAYNLSPRQHIRLHSDLTANPRVMPEWAEQHHLRSRDENDPTRFDQLQEEIEPLLRPVRNGTLRSDLIDFDKSVTREFLDAFLTRLGYLRNSSDCLYRTDIPGLFRADERTPFELYNDGRMLPRLKHPRGATTEKPISATVSHKLVKRYGARGTKAPDPEYLRYNSQRNKYPGKKPGESDNESGNSDNDWFDASDVELDTERNYETIRHDQQFIFSYVIDTRRMEVVLNEENHLLNLAALEKNAWFPEDELEALISTSKRGIESERLWLLDSTFTRAAKVDDVAALAQSSYIGNDIEARTHSGVSNQHEYDALIDAVAKAGKPILSLPSGKDWFANDIVWPE
;
A
#
# COMPACT_ATOMS: atom_id res chain seq x y z
N MET A 1 9.87 12.37 -44.68
CA MET A 1 9.75 13.84 -44.83
C MET A 1 8.28 14.23 -44.74
N ARG A 2 7.92 15.01 -43.72
CA ARG A 2 6.62 15.68 -43.52
C ARG A 2 6.93 17.01 -42.77
N PRO A 3 6.26 18.13 -43.05
CA PRO A 3 6.80 19.47 -42.74
C PRO A 3 6.51 19.93 -41.32
N LYS A 4 7.48 20.68 -40.74
CA LYS A 4 7.36 21.43 -39.48
C LYS A 4 6.44 22.65 -39.66
N THR A 5 5.55 22.87 -38.70
CA THR A 5 4.75 24.10 -38.54
C THR A 5 5.58 25.23 -37.90
N PRO A 6 5.31 26.50 -38.22
CA PRO A 6 6.16 27.63 -37.85
C PRO A 6 5.90 28.15 -36.43
N SER A 7 6.95 28.69 -35.79
CA SER A 7 6.88 29.32 -34.47
C SER A 7 6.30 30.75 -34.54
N PRO A 8 5.53 31.21 -33.53
CA PRO A 8 5.03 32.59 -33.45
C PRO A 8 6.12 33.59 -33.00
N PRO A 9 5.96 34.89 -33.30
CA PRO A 9 7.04 35.88 -33.27
C PRO A 9 7.36 36.38 -31.86
N GLY A 10 8.67 36.63 -31.64
CA GLY A 10 9.19 37.18 -30.40
C GLY A 10 8.82 38.64 -30.20
N PHE A 11 8.58 39.00 -28.93
CA PHE A 11 8.49 40.38 -28.49
C PHE A 11 9.83 40.86 -27.96
N SER A 12 10.44 41.79 -28.68
CA SER A 12 11.58 42.60 -28.26
C SER A 12 11.09 43.91 -27.62
N LYS A 13 11.42 44.13 -26.36
CA LYS A 13 11.56 45.44 -25.67
C LYS A 13 12.46 45.17 -24.47
N GLY A 14 13.52 45.90 -24.15
CA GLY A 14 14.13 47.11 -24.66
C GLY A 14 15.22 47.46 -23.64
N ASN A 15 16.40 47.81 -24.13
CA ASN A 15 17.59 48.13 -23.34
C ASN A 15 17.35 49.25 -22.31
N THR A 16 17.94 49.12 -21.12
CA THR A 16 18.55 50.23 -20.40
C THR A 16 19.81 49.73 -19.68
N ALA A 17 20.93 50.34 -20.05
CA ALA A 17 22.28 50.25 -19.48
C ALA A 17 22.32 50.91 -18.08
N ALA A 18 23.29 50.78 -17.19
CA ALA A 18 24.49 49.98 -16.97
C ALA A 18 24.86 50.26 -15.50
N ASP A 19 25.50 49.32 -14.80
CA ASP A 19 26.75 49.67 -14.13
C ASP A 19 27.57 48.43 -13.83
N SER A 20 28.82 48.50 -14.26
CA SER A 20 29.85 47.48 -14.19
C SER A 20 30.70 47.71 -12.94
N LEU A 21 30.90 46.66 -12.14
CA LEU A 21 32.14 46.48 -11.40
C LEU A 21 32.61 45.05 -11.64
N ALA A 22 33.72 44.97 -12.37
CA ALA A 22 34.38 43.75 -12.79
C ALA A 22 35.42 43.30 -11.75
N GLU A 23 35.80 42.02 -11.88
CA GLU A 23 37.12 41.43 -11.56
C GLU A 23 37.43 41.14 -10.08
N LEU A 24 38.01 39.99 -9.66
CA LEU A 24 38.72 38.87 -10.29
C LEU A 24 38.78 37.67 -9.29
N PRO A 25 39.20 36.45 -9.72
CA PRO A 25 39.08 35.18 -9.00
C PRO A 25 40.23 34.93 -8.01
N ARG A 26 39.94 34.23 -6.90
CA ARG A 26 40.96 33.81 -5.94
C ARG A 26 41.44 32.38 -6.18
N LEU A 27 42.74 32.31 -6.43
CA LEU A 27 43.60 31.13 -6.44
C LEU A 27 43.69 30.47 -5.05
N ARG A 28 43.75 29.14 -5.10
CA ARG A 28 44.10 28.09 -4.12
C ARG A 28 45.14 28.48 -3.04
N PRO A 29 45.09 27.83 -1.86
CA PRO A 29 46.32 27.42 -1.17
C PRO A 29 46.49 25.90 -1.12
N GLN A 30 47.74 25.46 -1.33
CA GLN A 30 48.25 24.10 -1.21
C GLN A 30 48.07 23.52 0.20
N ALA A 31 47.79 22.21 0.26
CA ALA A 31 47.86 21.40 1.46
C ALA A 31 49.32 21.12 1.86
N PRO A 32 49.65 21.12 3.16
CA PRO A 32 50.82 20.42 3.67
C PRO A 32 50.45 19.01 4.16
N ASP A 33 51.23 18.01 3.74
CA ASP A 33 51.28 16.67 4.32
C ASP A 33 51.55 16.72 5.83
N PRO A 34 50.93 15.81 6.62
CA PRO A 34 51.52 15.37 7.87
C PRO A 34 51.85 13.88 7.84
N GLN A 35 53.12 13.61 8.13
CA GLN A 35 53.67 12.30 8.39
C GLN A 35 52.99 11.60 9.58
N LEU A 36 52.84 10.29 9.46
CA LEU A 36 52.53 9.35 10.54
C LEU A 36 53.59 9.41 11.65
N PRO A 37 53.15 9.22 12.91
CA PRO A 37 53.78 8.17 13.70
C PRO A 37 52.76 7.21 14.33
N HIS A 38 53.10 5.93 14.22
CA HIS A 38 52.57 4.82 14.99
C HIS A 38 52.61 5.08 16.50
N SER A 39 51.58 4.67 17.24
CA SER A 39 51.67 3.97 18.54
C SER A 39 50.27 3.59 19.04
N LEU A 40 49.95 2.29 19.00
CA LEU A 40 48.92 1.65 19.81
C LEU A 40 49.44 1.52 21.26
N PRO A 41 48.54 1.43 22.24
CA PRO A 41 48.68 0.36 23.21
C PRO A 41 47.42 -0.49 23.32
N ASP A 42 47.69 -1.78 23.18
CA ASP A 42 46.94 -2.94 23.61
C ASP A 42 46.74 -2.92 25.15
N GLN A 43 45.52 -3.17 25.63
CA GLN A 43 45.30 -3.66 27.00
C GLN A 43 44.16 -4.67 27.00
N THR A 44 44.58 -5.93 27.02
CA THR A 44 43.78 -7.09 27.40
C THR A 44 43.81 -7.30 28.92
N ALA A 45 42.67 -7.78 29.43
CA ALA A 45 42.46 -8.57 30.64
C ALA A 45 42.54 -7.91 32.03
N ALA A 46 41.40 -7.92 32.73
CA ALA A 46 41.34 -8.30 34.15
C ALA A 46 39.98 -8.94 34.49
N HIS A 47 40.00 -10.26 34.66
CA HIS A 47 38.99 -11.03 35.39
C HIS A 47 39.05 -10.71 36.89
N GLN A 48 37.90 -10.49 37.53
CA GLN A 48 37.69 -10.91 38.91
C GLN A 48 36.29 -11.52 39.09
N ARG A 49 36.24 -12.61 39.87
CA ARG A 49 35.11 -13.51 40.10
C ARG A 49 34.78 -13.51 41.60
N ASN A 50 33.48 -13.41 41.91
CA ASN A 50 32.71 -14.05 43.02
C ASN A 50 32.94 -13.59 44.49
N PRO A 51 32.07 -13.93 45.49
CA PRO A 51 30.90 -14.86 45.49
C PRO A 51 29.60 -14.44 46.25
N GLY A 52 28.48 -15.08 45.90
CA GLY A 52 27.55 -15.81 46.79
C GLY A 52 26.56 -15.08 47.71
N HIS A 53 25.26 -15.37 47.57
CA HIS A 53 24.33 -15.71 48.68
C HIS A 53 22.94 -16.17 48.17
N THR A 54 22.43 -17.28 48.73
CA THR A 54 21.05 -17.82 48.71
C THR A 54 20.96 -18.83 49.87
N PRO A 55 19.77 -19.25 50.38
CA PRO A 55 18.44 -18.64 50.53
C PRO A 55 17.89 -18.80 52.00
N PRO A 56 16.58 -18.61 52.27
CA PRO A 56 15.76 -19.79 52.62
C PRO A 56 14.33 -19.84 52.02
N LEU A 57 13.73 -21.03 52.12
CA LEU A 57 12.48 -21.57 51.55
C LEU A 57 11.18 -21.26 52.36
N ALA A 58 10.04 -21.28 51.63
CA ALA A 58 8.64 -21.68 51.96
C ALA A 58 7.66 -20.68 51.26
N ASP A 59 6.59 -21.00 50.54
CA ASP A 59 5.71 -22.16 50.44
C ASP A 59 5.06 -22.24 49.03
N THR A 60 4.58 -23.44 48.67
CA THR A 60 3.86 -23.75 47.42
C THR A 60 2.37 -23.39 47.53
N PRO A 61 1.73 -22.90 46.45
CA PRO A 61 0.48 -23.56 46.02
C PRO A 61 0.32 -23.73 44.50
N GLY A 62 0.06 -24.99 44.11
CA GLY A 62 -0.73 -25.47 42.97
C GLY A 62 -0.73 -24.73 41.63
N LEU A 63 -0.08 -25.32 40.62
CA LEU A 63 -0.39 -25.08 39.19
C LEU A 63 -1.39 -26.12 38.68
N PRO A 64 -2.41 -25.73 37.89
CA PRO A 64 -3.41 -26.63 37.36
C PRO A 64 -2.85 -27.50 36.23
N LYS A 65 -3.43 -28.69 36.15
CA LYS A 65 -3.18 -29.81 35.24
C LYS A 65 -3.42 -29.37 33.79
N THR A 66 -2.37 -29.40 32.96
CA THR A 66 -2.49 -29.20 31.50
C THR A 66 -3.06 -30.47 30.87
N GLU A 67 -4.31 -30.43 30.43
CA GLU A 67 -4.86 -31.41 29.49
C GLU A 67 -4.31 -31.10 28.08
N VAL A 68 -3.61 -32.07 27.50
CA VAL A 68 -3.26 -32.08 26.08
C VAL A 68 -4.53 -32.46 25.33
N SER A 69 -5.17 -31.48 24.69
CA SER A 69 -6.24 -31.74 23.73
C SER A 69 -5.63 -31.86 22.33
N ASP A 70 -5.81 -33.00 21.70
CA ASP A 70 -5.41 -33.26 20.32
C ASP A 70 -6.05 -32.23 19.38
N LEU A 71 -5.21 -31.63 18.54
CA LEU A 71 -5.61 -30.73 17.46
C LEU A 71 -6.54 -31.49 16.48
N PRO A 72 -7.69 -30.93 16.07
CA PRO A 72 -8.46 -31.54 15.00
C PRO A 72 -7.65 -31.47 13.70
N VAL A 73 -7.45 -32.66 13.13
CA VAL A 73 -6.90 -32.89 11.79
C VAL A 73 -7.52 -31.90 10.81
N ALA A 74 -6.67 -31.15 10.12
CA ALA A 74 -7.05 -30.20 9.08
C ALA A 74 -8.04 -30.87 8.11
N SER A 75 -9.29 -30.41 8.17
CA SER A 75 -10.32 -30.81 7.22
C SER A 75 -9.92 -30.27 5.86
N ARG A 76 -9.84 -31.19 4.89
CA ARG A 76 -9.53 -30.96 3.48
C ARG A 76 -10.32 -29.76 2.95
N GLU A 77 -9.64 -28.62 2.80
CA GLU A 77 -10.24 -27.35 2.41
C GLU A 77 -10.83 -27.41 1.00
N THR A 78 -12.04 -26.89 0.89
CA THR A 78 -12.81 -26.70 -0.34
C THR A 78 -12.07 -25.77 -1.29
N SER A 79 -11.96 -26.20 -2.54
CA SER A 79 -11.36 -25.46 -3.66
C SER A 79 -11.94 -24.06 -3.82
N THR A 80 -11.17 -23.03 -3.46
CA THR A 80 -11.39 -21.66 -3.94
C THR A 80 -11.28 -21.67 -5.47
N GLY A 81 -12.30 -21.20 -6.18
CA GLY A 81 -12.31 -21.14 -7.64
C GLY A 81 -11.20 -20.26 -8.19
N LEU A 82 -10.77 -20.51 -9.43
CA LEU A 82 -9.69 -19.76 -10.09
C LEU A 82 -9.99 -18.26 -10.21
N ASP A 83 -11.27 -17.89 -10.28
CA ASP A 83 -11.73 -16.50 -10.41
C ASP A 83 -11.23 -15.59 -9.28
N SER A 84 -11.04 -16.13 -8.06
CA SER A 84 -10.52 -15.39 -6.91
C SER A 84 -9.04 -15.00 -7.05
N TYR A 85 -8.31 -15.59 -8.00
CA TYR A 85 -6.88 -15.32 -8.26
C TYR A 85 -6.67 -14.53 -9.57
N ARG A 86 -7.76 -14.19 -10.26
CA ARG A 86 -7.71 -13.49 -11.54
C ARG A 86 -7.27 -12.04 -11.34
N LEU A 87 -6.25 -11.64 -12.10
CA LEU A 87 -5.76 -10.27 -12.07
C LEU A 87 -6.66 -9.36 -12.90
N ASN A 88 -6.82 -8.12 -12.43
CA ASN A 88 -7.56 -7.09 -13.14
C ASN A 88 -6.87 -6.80 -14.50
N PRO A 89 -7.60 -6.71 -15.63
CA PRO A 89 -7.03 -6.35 -16.93
C PRO A 89 -6.23 -5.05 -16.96
N GLY A 90 -6.47 -4.12 -16.03
CA GLY A 90 -5.63 -2.94 -15.82
C GLY A 90 -4.17 -3.27 -15.48
N LEU A 91 -3.96 -4.31 -14.66
CA LEU A 91 -2.64 -4.83 -14.25
C LEU A 91 -1.87 -5.50 -15.40
N LEU A 92 -2.54 -5.74 -16.53
CA LEU A 92 -1.98 -6.42 -17.70
C LEU A 92 -1.47 -5.43 -18.76
N ARG A 93 -1.69 -4.12 -18.58
CA ARG A 93 -1.19 -3.10 -19.50
C ARG A 93 0.33 -3.02 -19.34
N ASN A 94 1.05 -3.33 -20.43
CA ASN A 94 2.53 -3.43 -20.51
C ASN A 94 3.15 -4.74 -19.99
N LEU A 95 2.35 -5.79 -19.72
CA LEU A 95 2.93 -7.12 -19.50
C LEU A 95 3.64 -7.60 -20.78
N GLN A 96 4.88 -8.07 -20.64
CA GLN A 96 5.58 -8.71 -21.75
C GLN A 96 4.82 -9.97 -22.21
N PRO A 97 4.92 -10.32 -23.51
CA PRO A 97 4.32 -11.56 -24.01
C PRO A 97 4.90 -12.77 -23.28
N ALA A 98 4.11 -13.84 -23.21
CA ALA A 98 4.56 -15.09 -22.60
C ALA A 98 5.78 -15.66 -23.34
N ASN A 99 6.72 -16.21 -22.58
CA ASN A 99 7.91 -16.87 -23.10
C ASN A 99 7.58 -18.26 -23.68
N GLU A 100 8.60 -19.02 -24.09
CA GLU A 100 8.43 -20.34 -24.70
C GLU A 100 7.76 -21.36 -23.77
N GLU A 101 7.83 -21.16 -22.44
CA GLU A 101 7.12 -21.96 -21.43
C GLU A 101 5.69 -21.48 -21.15
N GLY A 102 5.22 -20.41 -21.79
CA GLY A 102 3.91 -19.81 -21.52
C GLY A 102 3.85 -19.00 -20.22
N LEU A 103 4.99 -18.57 -19.70
CA LEU A 103 5.13 -17.74 -18.50
C LEU A 103 5.43 -16.29 -18.86
N ARG A 104 4.89 -15.36 -18.07
CA ARG A 104 5.23 -13.93 -18.13
C ARG A 104 5.91 -13.53 -16.82
N TYR A 105 6.81 -12.56 -16.87
CA TYR A 105 7.55 -12.11 -15.69
C TYR A 105 7.48 -10.61 -15.47
N ILE A 106 7.26 -10.20 -14.22
CA ILE A 106 7.37 -8.81 -13.75
C ILE A 106 8.06 -8.80 -12.39
N VAL A 107 9.17 -8.06 -12.26
CA VAL A 107 9.89 -7.84 -10.98
C VAL A 107 10.13 -9.19 -10.25
N GLY A 108 10.57 -10.21 -10.98
CA GLY A 108 10.87 -11.56 -10.44
C GLY A 108 9.64 -12.42 -10.09
N ARG A 109 8.43 -12.00 -10.42
CA ARG A 109 7.17 -12.75 -10.23
C ARG A 109 6.72 -13.38 -11.54
N ALA A 110 6.19 -14.60 -11.48
CA ALA A 110 5.71 -15.36 -12.64
C ALA A 110 4.18 -15.28 -12.77
N PHE A 111 3.70 -15.17 -14.00
CA PHE A 111 2.29 -15.07 -14.34
C PHE A 111 1.96 -15.98 -15.52
N VAL A 112 0.74 -16.49 -15.59
CA VAL A 112 0.27 -17.33 -16.70
C VAL A 112 -1.10 -16.87 -17.18
N ASP A 113 -1.34 -17.01 -18.49
CA ASP A 113 -2.67 -16.83 -19.06
C ASP A 113 -3.44 -18.13 -18.96
N VAL A 114 -4.51 -18.13 -18.17
CA VAL A 114 -5.40 -19.29 -18.07
C VAL A 114 -6.48 -19.18 -19.13
N LYS A 115 -6.64 -20.27 -19.90
CA LYS A 115 -7.62 -20.37 -20.98
C LYS A 115 -9.02 -20.06 -20.43
N ASP A 116 -9.72 -19.15 -21.12
CA ASP A 116 -11.07 -18.67 -20.80
C ASP A 116 -11.26 -17.99 -19.43
N SER A 117 -10.18 -17.82 -18.64
CA SER A 117 -10.24 -17.28 -17.27
C SER A 117 -9.39 -16.03 -17.05
N GLY A 118 -8.40 -15.77 -17.93
CA GLY A 118 -7.53 -14.58 -17.84
C GLY A 118 -6.20 -14.85 -17.13
N THR A 119 -5.43 -13.79 -16.86
CA THR A 119 -4.07 -13.91 -16.33
C THR A 119 -4.08 -14.00 -14.79
N VAL A 120 -3.26 -14.89 -14.23
CA VAL A 120 -3.11 -15.11 -12.78
C VAL A 120 -1.65 -15.08 -12.36
N TYR A 121 -1.39 -14.71 -11.11
CA TYR A 121 -0.08 -14.86 -10.47
C TYR A 121 0.16 -16.32 -10.07
N VAL A 122 1.38 -16.82 -10.27
CA VAL A 122 1.74 -18.20 -9.95
C VAL A 122 3.07 -18.32 -9.20
N GLU A 123 3.14 -19.32 -8.32
CA GLU A 123 4.39 -19.81 -7.75
C GLU A 123 4.56 -21.30 -8.09
N PHE A 124 5.81 -21.75 -8.26
CA PHE A 124 6.11 -23.15 -8.52
C PHE A 124 5.95 -23.98 -7.25
N ASP A 125 5.11 -25.01 -7.29
CA ASP A 125 4.92 -25.97 -6.21
C ASP A 125 5.77 -27.22 -6.48
N ALA A 126 6.87 -27.36 -5.74
CA ALA A 126 7.79 -28.48 -5.88
C ALA A 126 7.16 -29.84 -5.52
N ASN A 127 6.12 -29.88 -4.70
CA ASN A 127 5.45 -31.13 -4.31
C ASN A 127 4.55 -31.65 -5.43
N LEU A 128 4.01 -30.76 -6.25
CA LEU A 128 3.14 -31.09 -7.38
C LEU A 128 3.89 -31.10 -8.72
N GLY A 129 5.13 -30.61 -8.73
CA GLY A 129 5.95 -30.48 -9.94
C GLY A 129 5.37 -29.50 -10.97
N THR A 130 4.54 -28.55 -10.53
CA THR A 130 3.88 -27.58 -11.42
C THR A 130 3.58 -26.26 -10.71
N TYR A 131 3.11 -25.27 -11.45
CA TYR A 131 2.70 -23.98 -10.92
C TYR A 131 1.31 -24.03 -10.28
N ARG A 132 1.12 -23.30 -9.18
CA ARG A 132 -0.18 -23.07 -8.54
C ARG A 132 -0.59 -21.62 -8.70
N ALA A 133 -1.89 -21.38 -8.87
CA ALA A 133 -2.45 -20.04 -8.77
C ALA A 133 -2.23 -19.52 -7.34
N MET A 134 -1.68 -18.32 -7.22
CA MET A 134 -1.38 -17.69 -5.94
C MET A 134 -2.03 -16.32 -5.91
N ASP A 135 -2.51 -15.93 -4.73
CA ASP A 135 -2.88 -14.54 -4.52
C ASP A 135 -1.59 -13.70 -4.48
N LEU A 136 -1.57 -12.59 -5.23
CA LEU A 136 -0.40 -11.75 -5.40
C LEU A 136 0.14 -11.22 -4.06
N TYR A 137 -0.76 -11.07 -3.07
CA TYR A 137 -0.48 -10.54 -1.75
C TYR A 137 -0.53 -11.61 -0.64
N LYS A 138 -0.67 -12.89 -1.02
CA LYS A 138 -0.74 -14.08 -0.13
C LYS A 138 -1.87 -14.01 0.90
N LYS A 139 -3.00 -13.40 0.55
CA LYS A 139 -4.20 -13.32 1.39
C LYS A 139 -5.10 -14.54 1.28
N LEU A 140 -5.11 -15.16 0.11
CA LEU A 140 -5.81 -16.42 -0.11
C LEU A 140 -4.87 -17.59 0.12
N SER A 141 -5.42 -18.72 0.58
CA SER A 141 -4.72 -20.00 0.54
C SER A 141 -4.27 -20.30 -0.90
N PRO A 142 -3.19 -21.08 -1.11
CA PRO A 142 -2.75 -21.44 -2.45
C PRO A 142 -3.88 -22.08 -3.29
N GLY A 143 -4.13 -21.51 -4.48
CA GLY A 143 -5.18 -21.89 -5.41
C GLY A 143 -4.90 -23.20 -6.19
N PRO A 144 -5.71 -23.50 -7.23
CA PRO A 144 -5.56 -24.75 -7.98
C PRO A 144 -4.21 -24.85 -8.70
N ALA A 145 -3.76 -26.10 -8.89
CA ALA A 145 -2.59 -26.40 -9.73
C ALA A 145 -2.94 -26.18 -11.20
N LEU A 146 -2.04 -25.54 -11.93
CA LEU A 146 -2.17 -25.20 -13.33
C LEU A 146 -1.19 -26.03 -14.15
N TYR A 147 -1.62 -26.45 -15.32
CA TYR A 147 -0.80 -27.19 -16.28
C TYR A 147 -0.84 -26.49 -17.64
N ARG A 148 0.31 -26.44 -18.31
CA ARG A 148 0.41 -25.85 -19.64
C ARG A 148 -0.39 -26.68 -20.64
N ASN A 149 -1.16 -26.01 -21.49
CA ASN A 149 -1.88 -26.66 -22.59
C ASN A 149 -0.90 -27.05 -23.71
N THR A 150 -0.99 -28.28 -24.20
CA THR A 150 -0.10 -28.80 -25.24
C THR A 150 -0.25 -28.00 -26.54
N GLY A 151 0.85 -27.39 -27.02
CA GLY A 151 0.87 -26.59 -28.25
C GLY A 151 0.36 -25.15 -28.10
N GLU A 152 -0.01 -24.72 -26.90
CA GLU A 152 -0.45 -23.35 -26.60
C GLU A 152 0.50 -22.68 -25.57
N SER A 153 0.46 -21.35 -25.51
CA SER A 153 1.11 -20.56 -24.43
C SER A 153 0.21 -20.37 -23.20
N THR A 154 -0.99 -20.96 -23.22
CA THR A 154 -1.98 -20.86 -22.16
C THR A 154 -1.93 -22.06 -21.21
N TRP A 155 -2.49 -21.87 -20.03
CA TRP A 155 -2.55 -22.87 -18.97
C TRP A 155 -4.01 -23.20 -18.65
N SER A 156 -4.25 -24.35 -18.01
CA SER A 156 -5.57 -24.75 -17.51
C SER A 156 -5.43 -25.42 -16.13
N PRO A 157 -6.42 -25.28 -15.23
CA PRO A 157 -6.53 -26.15 -14.07
C PRO A 157 -6.59 -27.61 -14.54
N ALA A 158 -6.15 -28.54 -13.70
CA ALA A 158 -6.40 -29.96 -13.97
C ALA A 158 -7.92 -30.19 -14.11
N SER A 159 -8.39 -30.41 -15.33
CA SER A 159 -9.74 -30.93 -15.55
C SER A 159 -9.86 -32.25 -14.80
N ASN A 160 -10.90 -32.42 -14.00
CA ASN A 160 -11.33 -33.70 -13.45
C ASN A 160 -11.81 -34.61 -14.59
N ASN A 161 -10.91 -34.99 -15.50
CA ASN A 161 -11.09 -36.11 -16.40
C ASN A 161 -10.18 -37.22 -15.87
N PRO A 162 -10.73 -38.25 -15.20
CA PRO A 162 -9.96 -39.43 -14.91
C PRO A 162 -9.56 -40.02 -16.26
N VAL A 163 -8.28 -39.90 -16.62
CA VAL A 163 -7.70 -40.69 -17.69
C VAL A 163 -7.96 -42.14 -17.31
N LYS A 164 -8.85 -42.79 -18.06
CA LYS A 164 -9.15 -44.22 -17.98
C LYS A 164 -7.83 -44.98 -17.95
N ARG A 165 -7.42 -45.42 -16.76
CA ARG A 165 -6.43 -46.46 -16.60
C ARG A 165 -7.21 -47.79 -16.59
N PRO A 166 -6.83 -48.79 -17.40
CA PRO A 166 -7.58 -50.03 -17.49
C PRO A 166 -7.56 -50.75 -16.14
N TYR A 167 -8.74 -51.17 -15.69
CA TYR A 167 -8.95 -52.05 -14.55
C TYR A 167 -8.14 -53.34 -14.67
N PRO A 168 -7.55 -53.81 -13.56
CA PRO A 168 -7.61 -55.22 -13.19
C PRO A 168 -8.72 -55.44 -12.16
N GLN A 169 -9.33 -56.61 -12.24
CA GLN A 169 -10.54 -57.04 -11.57
C GLN A 169 -10.46 -57.15 -10.03
N ALA A 170 -11.66 -57.00 -9.47
CA ALA A 170 -12.29 -57.76 -8.38
C ALA A 170 -11.83 -57.53 -6.93
N GLY A 171 -12.85 -57.25 -6.10
CA GLY A 171 -12.82 -57.33 -4.65
C GLY A 171 -14.00 -56.57 -4.05
N ASP A 172 -15.16 -57.23 -3.99
CA ASP A 172 -16.34 -56.81 -3.22
C ASP A 172 -15.98 -56.36 -1.81
N THR A 173 -16.61 -55.28 -1.34
CA THR A 173 -17.19 -55.23 0.01
C THR A 173 -18.12 -54.02 0.11
N ASP A 174 -19.41 -54.30 0.26
CA ASP A 174 -20.45 -53.37 0.69
C ASP A 174 -20.02 -52.64 1.97
N THR A 175 -20.13 -51.32 1.98
CA THR A 175 -20.30 -50.56 3.24
C THR A 175 -21.21 -49.36 3.02
N HIS A 176 -22.35 -49.41 3.70
CA HIS A 176 -23.38 -48.39 3.81
C HIS A 176 -22.80 -46.97 4.05
N VAL A 177 -23.17 -46.02 3.20
CA VAL A 177 -22.97 -44.57 3.44
C VAL A 177 -24.18 -44.02 4.20
N PRO A 178 -24.04 -43.45 5.42
CA PRO A 178 -25.13 -42.74 6.05
C PRO A 178 -25.29 -41.35 5.42
N ALA A 179 -26.54 -40.95 5.21
CA ALA A 179 -26.92 -39.70 4.56
C ALA A 179 -26.33 -38.48 5.29
N LYS A 180 -25.63 -37.63 4.53
CA LYS A 180 -25.20 -36.29 4.96
C LYS A 180 -26.43 -35.39 5.09
N HIS A 181 -26.70 -34.91 6.29
CA HIS A 181 -27.58 -33.75 6.48
C HIS A 181 -26.96 -32.51 5.81
N PRO A 182 -27.72 -31.69 5.06
CA PRO A 182 -27.20 -30.44 4.51
C PRO A 182 -27.04 -29.42 5.65
N LEU A 183 -25.80 -28.99 5.90
CA LEU A 183 -25.53 -27.77 6.64
C LEU A 183 -25.92 -26.59 5.73
N THR A 184 -27.02 -25.91 6.04
CA THR A 184 -27.37 -24.64 5.38
C THR A 184 -26.48 -23.53 5.93
N SER A 185 -25.57 -23.00 5.11
CA SER A 185 -24.84 -21.78 5.43
C SER A 185 -25.81 -20.60 5.60
N PRO A 186 -25.54 -19.65 6.51
CA PRO A 186 -26.36 -18.46 6.66
C PRO A 186 -26.37 -17.61 5.37
N LEU A 187 -27.53 -17.06 5.02
CA LEU A 187 -27.73 -16.22 3.83
C LEU A 187 -26.87 -14.96 3.91
N SER A 188 -26.09 -14.66 2.86
CA SER A 188 -25.31 -13.41 2.81
C SER A 188 -26.18 -12.21 2.44
N ALA A 189 -25.71 -11.00 2.76
CA ALA A 189 -26.42 -9.77 2.38
C ALA A 189 -26.51 -9.61 0.85
N HIS A 190 -25.44 -9.95 0.11
CA HIS A 190 -25.44 -9.93 -1.34
C HIS A 190 -26.52 -10.88 -1.91
N GLU A 191 -26.56 -12.12 -1.43
CA GLU A 191 -27.58 -13.09 -1.85
C GLU A 191 -29.00 -12.62 -1.50
N ALA A 192 -29.19 -12.04 -0.31
CA ALA A 192 -30.48 -11.47 0.10
C ALA A 192 -30.92 -10.35 -0.85
N THR A 193 -30.02 -9.43 -1.21
CA THR A 193 -30.28 -8.35 -2.18
C THR A 193 -30.64 -8.90 -3.55
N THR A 194 -29.88 -9.89 -4.05
CA THR A 194 -30.18 -10.52 -5.34
C THR A 194 -31.57 -11.15 -5.36
N ARG A 195 -31.95 -11.89 -4.30
CA ARG A 195 -33.28 -12.52 -4.19
C ARG A 195 -34.40 -11.48 -4.01
N LEU A 196 -34.15 -10.41 -3.26
CA LEU A 196 -35.10 -9.30 -3.15
C LEU A 196 -35.42 -8.71 -4.53
N LEU A 197 -34.40 -8.44 -5.35
CA LEU A 197 -34.56 -7.82 -6.65
C LEU A 197 -35.17 -8.75 -7.71
N ASN A 198 -34.79 -10.04 -7.69
CA ASN A 198 -35.18 -10.99 -8.73
C ASN A 198 -36.44 -11.79 -8.40
N ASP A 199 -36.78 -11.96 -7.12
CA ASP A 199 -37.93 -12.76 -6.71
C ASP A 199 -38.98 -11.92 -5.97
N SER A 200 -38.63 -11.34 -4.82
CA SER A 200 -39.62 -10.73 -3.91
C SER A 200 -40.27 -9.49 -4.51
N LEU A 201 -39.45 -8.52 -4.95
CA LEU A 201 -39.94 -7.27 -5.55
C LEU A 201 -40.52 -7.50 -6.94
N LEU A 202 -40.05 -8.51 -7.68
CA LEU A 202 -40.66 -8.90 -8.96
C LEU A 202 -42.10 -9.40 -8.76
N LYS A 203 -42.34 -10.20 -7.71
CA LYS A 203 -43.70 -10.68 -7.37
C LYS A 203 -44.62 -9.55 -6.90
N MET A 204 -44.08 -8.60 -6.13
CA MET A 204 -44.85 -7.48 -5.60
C MET A 204 -45.16 -6.43 -6.67
N TYR A 205 -44.20 -6.15 -7.56
CA TYR A 205 -44.30 -5.12 -8.60
C TYR A 205 -43.93 -5.71 -9.97
N PRO A 206 -44.79 -6.55 -10.57
CA PRO A 206 -44.49 -7.28 -11.81
C PRO A 206 -44.29 -6.38 -13.02
N LEU A 207 -44.76 -5.13 -12.97
CA LEU A 207 -44.61 -4.14 -14.04
C LEU A 207 -43.29 -3.36 -13.96
N MET A 208 -42.55 -3.43 -12.85
CA MET A 208 -41.26 -2.75 -12.74
C MET A 208 -40.18 -3.50 -13.51
N THR A 209 -39.31 -2.79 -14.20
CA THR A 209 -38.07 -3.35 -14.75
C THR A 209 -37.07 -3.67 -13.63
N LEU A 210 -36.02 -4.45 -13.91
CA LEU A 210 -34.95 -4.69 -12.92
C LEU A 210 -34.34 -3.38 -12.43
N GLY A 211 -34.05 -2.43 -13.32
CA GLY A 211 -33.51 -1.11 -12.96
C GLY A 211 -34.45 -0.32 -12.04
N GLN A 212 -35.76 -0.34 -12.32
CA GLN A 212 -36.76 0.29 -11.44
C GLN A 212 -36.81 -0.37 -10.06
N ARG A 213 -36.68 -1.71 -9.98
CA ARG A 213 -36.61 -2.43 -8.69
C ARG A 213 -35.34 -2.12 -7.91
N VAL A 214 -34.20 -1.94 -8.60
CA VAL A 214 -32.94 -1.50 -7.99
C VAL A 214 -33.10 -0.12 -7.38
N GLU A 215 -33.59 0.87 -8.13
CA GLU A 215 -33.81 2.22 -7.58
C GLU A 215 -34.85 2.24 -6.47
N PHE A 216 -35.91 1.43 -6.58
CA PHE A 216 -36.90 1.28 -5.54
C PHE A 216 -36.30 0.74 -4.23
N LEU A 217 -35.51 -0.34 -4.29
CA LEU A 217 -34.87 -0.91 -3.10
C LEU A 217 -33.81 0.05 -2.53
N ARG A 218 -33.02 0.69 -3.39
CA ARG A 218 -31.98 1.65 -3.01
C ARG A 218 -32.55 2.81 -2.20
N ALA A 219 -33.75 3.30 -2.53
CA ALA A 219 -34.40 4.39 -1.82
C ALA A 219 -34.65 4.13 -0.32
N TYR A 220 -34.69 2.85 0.10
CA TYR A 220 -34.86 2.49 1.51
C TYR A 220 -33.58 2.68 2.34
N ASN A 221 -32.40 2.77 1.73
CA ASN A 221 -31.11 2.92 2.41
C ASN A 221 -30.81 1.84 3.47
N LEU A 222 -31.12 0.59 3.16
CA LEU A 222 -31.03 -0.52 4.10
C LEU A 222 -29.58 -0.92 4.40
N SER A 223 -29.32 -1.31 5.65
CA SER A 223 -28.09 -2.01 6.04
C SER A 223 -28.05 -3.46 5.52
N PRO A 224 -26.88 -4.10 5.45
CA PRO A 224 -26.74 -5.51 5.09
C PRO A 224 -27.67 -6.45 5.87
N ARG A 225 -27.82 -6.29 7.19
CA ARG A 225 -28.75 -7.11 7.99
C ARG A 225 -30.21 -6.79 7.70
N GLN A 226 -30.52 -5.54 7.37
CA GLN A 226 -31.88 -5.15 6.99
C GLN A 226 -32.27 -5.75 5.63
N HIS A 227 -31.33 -5.92 4.69
CA HIS A 227 -31.59 -6.69 3.46
C HIS A 227 -31.97 -8.14 3.75
N ILE A 228 -31.24 -8.81 4.66
CA ILE A 228 -31.55 -10.19 5.07
C ILE A 228 -32.93 -10.25 5.74
N ARG A 229 -33.22 -9.33 6.67
CA ARG A 229 -34.52 -9.25 7.36
C ARG A 229 -35.66 -9.03 6.37
N LEU A 230 -35.52 -8.08 5.45
CA LEU A 230 -36.54 -7.78 4.45
C LEU A 230 -36.80 -8.98 3.54
N HIS A 231 -35.74 -9.69 3.13
CA HIS A 231 -35.87 -10.91 2.34
C HIS A 231 -36.71 -11.97 3.08
N SER A 232 -36.41 -12.22 4.37
CA SER A 232 -37.16 -13.16 5.19
C SER A 232 -38.63 -12.75 5.35
N ASP A 233 -38.90 -11.47 5.61
CA ASP A 233 -40.27 -10.99 5.81
C ASP A 233 -41.10 -11.05 4.52
N LEU A 234 -40.51 -10.70 3.37
CA LEU A 234 -41.19 -10.81 2.07
C LEU A 234 -41.31 -12.26 1.59
N THR A 235 -40.48 -13.18 2.08
CA THR A 235 -40.69 -14.62 1.85
C THR A 235 -41.91 -15.12 2.62
N ALA A 236 -42.09 -14.65 3.86
CA ALA A 236 -43.25 -14.98 4.68
C ALA A 236 -44.54 -14.30 4.17
N ASN A 237 -44.45 -13.03 3.76
CA ASN A 237 -45.57 -12.19 3.36
C ASN A 237 -45.30 -11.45 2.02
N PRO A 238 -45.38 -12.15 0.88
CA PRO A 238 -44.85 -11.67 -0.41
C PRO A 238 -45.58 -10.50 -1.08
N ARG A 239 -46.67 -10.00 -0.48
CA ARG A 239 -47.50 -8.94 -1.07
C ARG A 239 -47.52 -7.64 -0.26
N VAL A 240 -46.87 -7.62 0.90
CA VAL A 240 -46.97 -6.47 1.82
C VAL A 240 -45.56 -6.08 2.26
N MET A 241 -45.22 -4.80 2.08
CA MET A 241 -44.00 -4.25 2.63
C MET A 241 -44.10 -4.23 4.16
N PRO A 242 -43.11 -4.75 4.91
CA PRO A 242 -43.14 -4.73 6.37
C PRO A 242 -43.17 -3.31 6.92
N GLU A 243 -43.94 -3.08 7.99
CA GLU A 243 -44.08 -1.75 8.60
C GLU A 243 -42.75 -1.14 9.02
N TRP A 244 -41.82 -1.95 9.56
CA TRP A 244 -40.49 -1.48 9.95
C TRP A 244 -39.68 -0.94 8.75
N ALA A 245 -39.88 -1.49 7.55
CA ALA A 245 -39.16 -1.06 6.36
C ALA A 245 -39.66 0.30 5.89
N GLU A 246 -40.97 0.53 5.94
CA GLU A 246 -41.59 1.83 5.64
C GLU A 246 -41.19 2.90 6.66
N GLN A 247 -41.21 2.56 7.95
CA GLN A 247 -40.73 3.47 9.01
C GLN A 247 -39.25 3.81 8.82
N HIS A 248 -38.42 2.81 8.49
CA HIS A 248 -37.00 3.02 8.22
C HIS A 248 -36.79 3.90 6.97
N HIS A 249 -37.55 3.70 5.90
CA HIS A 249 -37.48 4.52 4.70
C HIS A 249 -37.82 5.99 4.96
N LEU A 250 -38.84 6.27 5.78
CA LEU A 250 -39.16 7.63 6.19
C LEU A 250 -38.01 8.24 7.01
N ARG A 251 -37.50 7.50 7.99
CA ARG A 251 -36.40 7.94 8.85
C ARG A 251 -35.10 8.16 8.06
N SER A 252 -34.76 7.27 7.14
CA SER A 252 -33.51 7.35 6.37
C SER A 252 -33.48 8.57 5.45
N ARG A 253 -34.65 9.15 5.12
CA ARG A 253 -34.79 10.36 4.29
C ARG A 253 -34.89 11.66 5.09
N ASP A 254 -35.17 11.60 6.39
CA ASP A 254 -35.22 12.80 7.22
C ASP A 254 -33.81 13.25 7.59
N GLU A 255 -33.35 14.33 6.98
CA GLU A 255 -32.03 14.90 7.26
C GLU A 255 -31.86 15.41 8.69
N ASN A 256 -32.96 15.67 9.39
CA ASN A 256 -32.94 16.16 10.76
C ASN A 256 -32.99 15.04 11.80
N ASP A 257 -33.20 13.78 11.38
CA ASP A 257 -33.22 12.65 12.30
C ASP A 257 -31.77 12.21 12.61
N PRO A 258 -31.29 12.38 13.87
CA PRO A 258 -29.91 12.05 14.23
C PRO A 258 -29.65 10.53 14.28
N THR A 259 -30.70 9.71 14.32
CA THR A 259 -30.69 8.25 14.41
C THR A 259 -30.79 7.56 13.05
N ARG A 260 -30.92 8.32 11.95
CA ARG A 260 -31.07 7.77 10.59
C ARG A 260 -29.94 6.84 10.17
N PHE A 261 -28.76 6.96 10.79
CA PHE A 261 -27.57 6.17 10.47
C PHE A 261 -27.28 5.02 11.44
N ASP A 262 -27.93 4.94 12.60
CA ASP A 262 -27.48 4.10 13.72
C ASP A 262 -27.29 2.63 13.33
N GLN A 263 -28.29 2.02 12.69
CA GLN A 263 -28.24 0.63 12.25
C GLN A 263 -27.11 0.38 11.25
N LEU A 264 -26.90 1.32 10.32
CA LEU A 264 -25.84 1.19 9.32
C LEU A 264 -24.47 1.41 9.95
N GLN A 265 -24.36 2.36 10.88
CA GLN A 265 -23.13 2.65 11.60
C GLN A 265 -22.68 1.42 12.40
N GLU A 266 -23.58 0.78 13.16
CA GLU A 266 -23.30 -0.44 13.91
C GLU A 266 -22.74 -1.58 13.04
N GLU A 267 -23.16 -1.65 11.77
CA GLU A 267 -22.75 -2.72 10.86
C GLU A 267 -21.49 -2.38 10.07
N ILE A 268 -21.32 -1.14 9.62
CA ILE A 268 -20.26 -0.75 8.67
C ILE A 268 -19.03 -0.20 9.39
N GLU A 269 -19.19 0.61 10.44
CA GLU A 269 -18.07 1.25 11.15
C GLU A 269 -17.03 0.24 11.67
N PRO A 270 -17.42 -0.90 12.28
CA PRO A 270 -16.46 -1.91 12.74
C PRO A 270 -15.64 -2.55 11.62
N LEU A 271 -16.08 -2.42 10.35
CA LEU A 271 -15.43 -3.04 9.19
C LEU A 271 -14.37 -2.13 8.56
N LEU A 272 -14.48 -0.81 8.76
CA LEU A 272 -13.61 0.17 8.11
C LEU A 272 -12.15 0.04 8.55
N ARG A 273 -11.90 -0.15 9.85
CA ARG A 273 -10.52 -0.30 10.35
C ARG A 273 -9.86 -1.59 9.84
N PRO A 274 -10.52 -2.76 9.84
CA PRO A 274 -10.01 -3.94 9.14
C PRO A 274 -9.71 -3.71 7.65
N VAL A 275 -10.62 -3.06 6.91
CA VAL A 275 -10.41 -2.71 5.48
C VAL A 275 -9.14 -1.88 5.31
N ARG A 276 -9.01 -0.80 6.10
CA ARG A 276 -7.83 0.07 6.08
C ARG A 276 -6.54 -0.67 6.37
N ASN A 277 -6.62 -1.70 7.21
CA ASN A 277 -5.49 -2.56 7.56
C ASN A 277 -5.30 -3.74 6.58
N GLY A 278 -6.00 -3.74 5.44
CA GLY A 278 -5.84 -4.72 4.35
C GLY A 278 -6.64 -5.99 4.54
N THR A 279 -7.70 -5.99 5.35
CA THR A 279 -8.63 -7.13 5.41
C THR A 279 -9.71 -6.94 4.34
N LEU A 280 -9.76 -7.83 3.35
CA LEU A 280 -10.81 -7.80 2.35
C LEU A 280 -12.17 -8.03 3.02
N ARG A 281 -13.14 -7.17 2.71
CA ARG A 281 -14.51 -7.28 3.22
C ARG A 281 -15.50 -7.39 2.07
N SER A 282 -15.80 -8.64 1.69
CA SER A 282 -16.82 -8.95 0.69
C SER A 282 -18.19 -8.34 1.01
N ASP A 283 -18.48 -8.13 2.30
CA ASP A 283 -19.72 -7.52 2.79
C ASP A 283 -19.91 -6.07 2.33
N LEU A 284 -18.82 -5.39 1.94
CA LEU A 284 -18.85 -3.99 1.48
C LEU A 284 -18.79 -3.87 -0.04
N ILE A 285 -18.65 -4.97 -0.78
CA ILE A 285 -18.66 -4.94 -2.24
C ILE A 285 -20.03 -4.46 -2.72
N ASP A 286 -20.02 -3.50 -3.64
CA ASP A 286 -21.22 -2.85 -4.18
C ASP A 286 -22.11 -2.18 -3.12
N PHE A 287 -21.57 -1.91 -1.92
CA PHE A 287 -22.33 -1.24 -0.87
C PHE A 287 -22.83 0.14 -1.31
N ASP A 288 -22.00 0.88 -2.05
CA ASP A 288 -22.35 2.17 -2.63
C ASP A 288 -23.52 2.11 -3.61
N LYS A 289 -23.79 0.92 -4.19
CA LYS A 289 -24.93 0.68 -5.09
C LYS A 289 -26.19 0.28 -4.34
N SER A 290 -26.11 -0.06 -3.06
CA SER A 290 -27.23 -0.55 -2.24
C SER A 290 -28.03 0.57 -1.54
N VAL A 291 -27.44 1.75 -1.41
CA VAL A 291 -28.03 2.95 -0.78
C VAL A 291 -28.02 4.14 -1.73
N THR A 292 -28.81 5.18 -1.47
CA THR A 292 -28.77 6.40 -2.29
C THR A 292 -27.47 7.16 -2.06
N ARG A 293 -27.01 7.91 -3.07
CA ARG A 293 -25.76 8.66 -3.00
C ARG A 293 -25.81 9.73 -1.91
N GLU A 294 -26.93 10.43 -1.79
CA GLU A 294 -27.12 11.50 -0.80
C GLU A 294 -27.07 10.94 0.63
N PHE A 295 -27.67 9.77 0.86
CA PHE A 295 -27.62 9.09 2.15
C PHE A 295 -26.20 8.62 2.47
N LEU A 296 -25.52 8.00 1.50
CA LEU A 296 -24.15 7.52 1.64
C LEU A 296 -23.18 8.67 1.95
N ASP A 297 -23.28 9.78 1.22
CA ASP A 297 -22.40 10.93 1.41
C ASP A 297 -22.57 11.55 2.80
N ALA A 298 -23.82 11.67 3.28
CA ALA A 298 -24.11 12.14 4.64
C ALA A 298 -23.61 11.15 5.71
N PHE A 299 -23.78 9.85 5.48
CA PHE A 299 -23.26 8.80 6.36
C PHE A 299 -21.72 8.81 6.45
N LEU A 300 -21.03 8.89 5.31
CA LEU A 300 -19.58 8.94 5.26
C LEU A 300 -19.05 10.23 5.91
N THR A 301 -19.74 11.36 5.73
CA THR A 301 -19.42 12.61 6.45
C THR A 301 -19.50 12.43 7.96
N ARG A 302 -20.54 11.74 8.47
CA ARG A 302 -20.67 11.42 9.91
C ARG A 302 -19.51 10.56 10.41
N LEU A 303 -18.97 9.67 9.58
CA LEU A 303 -17.81 8.83 9.90
C LEU A 303 -16.45 9.57 9.76
N GLY A 304 -16.47 10.86 9.41
CA GLY A 304 -15.29 11.71 9.29
C GLY A 304 -14.61 11.66 7.92
N TYR A 305 -15.27 11.12 6.89
CA TYR A 305 -14.79 11.24 5.52
C TYR A 305 -15.07 12.63 4.95
N LEU A 306 -14.15 13.07 4.09
CA LEU A 306 -14.26 14.29 3.31
C LEU A 306 -14.14 13.92 1.82
N ARG A 307 -14.57 14.84 0.94
CA ARG A 307 -14.47 14.69 -0.52
C ARG A 307 -13.61 15.78 -1.11
N ASN A 308 -12.69 15.40 -2.00
CA ASN A 308 -11.82 16.37 -2.69
C ASN A 308 -12.41 16.81 -4.04
N SER A 309 -11.69 17.67 -4.77
CA SER A 309 -12.12 18.18 -6.08
C SER A 309 -12.28 17.10 -7.16
N SER A 310 -11.72 15.92 -6.93
CA SER A 310 -11.85 14.75 -7.80
C SER A 310 -12.91 13.76 -7.32
N ASP A 311 -13.74 14.18 -6.36
CA ASP A 311 -14.79 13.35 -5.75
C ASP A 311 -14.26 12.06 -5.11
N CYS A 312 -12.99 12.04 -4.72
CA CYS A 312 -12.40 10.94 -3.95
C CYS A 312 -12.62 11.18 -2.46
N LEU A 313 -12.86 10.08 -1.74
CA LEU A 313 -12.93 10.07 -0.28
C LEU A 313 -11.53 10.23 0.30
N TYR A 314 -11.39 11.09 1.30
CA TYR A 314 -10.17 11.23 2.06
C TYR A 314 -10.45 11.44 3.54
N ARG A 315 -9.40 11.29 4.34
CA ARG A 315 -9.40 11.52 5.78
C ARG A 315 -8.25 12.43 6.17
N THR A 316 -8.41 13.16 7.27
CA THR A 316 -7.38 14.06 7.84
C THR A 316 -6.93 13.67 9.23
N ASP A 317 -7.54 12.60 9.77
CA ASP A 317 -7.32 12.07 11.11
C ASP A 317 -6.41 10.83 11.12
N ILE A 318 -5.87 10.41 9.96
CA ILE A 318 -4.87 9.34 9.89
C ILE A 318 -3.56 9.83 10.51
N PRO A 319 -3.09 9.26 11.64
CA PRO A 319 -1.96 9.82 12.39
C PRO A 319 -0.63 9.80 11.65
N GLY A 320 -0.34 8.73 10.90
CA GLY A 320 0.86 8.68 10.08
C GLY A 320 0.82 7.62 9.00
N LEU A 321 1.71 7.75 8.02
CA LEU A 321 1.92 6.78 6.95
C LEU A 321 3.39 6.40 6.86
N PHE A 322 3.69 5.27 6.23
CA PHE A 322 5.05 4.78 6.06
C PHE A 322 5.50 4.89 4.62
N ARG A 323 6.75 5.29 4.38
CA ARG A 323 7.30 5.37 3.02
C ARG A 323 8.73 4.86 2.98
N ALA A 324 9.04 4.01 2.02
CA ALA A 324 10.41 3.69 1.65
C ALA A 324 10.85 4.67 0.56
N ASP A 325 12.03 5.23 0.68
CA ASP A 325 12.52 6.29 -0.23
C ASP A 325 14.04 6.26 -0.33
N GLU A 326 14.57 6.51 -1.51
CA GLU A 326 16.00 6.51 -1.78
C GLU A 326 16.72 7.74 -1.22
N ARG A 327 16.00 8.86 -1.03
CA ARG A 327 16.56 10.12 -0.51
C ARG A 327 17.03 9.95 0.93
N THR A 328 18.20 10.52 1.20
CA THR A 328 18.81 10.52 2.52
C THR A 328 18.04 11.46 3.45
N PRO A 329 18.11 11.27 4.78
CA PRO A 329 17.55 12.25 5.72
C PRO A 329 18.21 13.63 5.56
N PHE A 330 19.47 13.70 5.11
CA PHE A 330 20.19 14.96 4.92
C PHE A 330 19.69 15.74 3.71
N GLU A 331 19.39 15.06 2.59
CA GLU A 331 18.75 15.67 1.43
C GLU A 331 17.41 16.30 1.80
N LEU A 332 16.59 15.57 2.55
CA LEU A 332 15.27 16.03 2.99
C LEU A 332 15.36 17.22 3.96
N TYR A 333 16.33 17.19 4.88
CA TYR A 333 16.62 18.28 5.80
C TYR A 333 17.12 19.54 5.07
N ASN A 334 18.08 19.39 4.16
CA ASN A 334 18.69 20.52 3.44
C ASN A 334 17.65 21.26 2.56
N ASP A 335 16.69 20.54 2.01
CA ASP A 335 15.58 21.13 1.27
C ASP A 335 14.40 21.57 2.15
N GLY A 336 14.44 21.20 3.44
CA GLY A 336 13.38 21.41 4.41
C GLY A 336 12.11 20.61 4.11
N ARG A 337 12.11 19.71 3.13
CA ARG A 337 10.90 19.05 2.59
C ARG A 337 11.22 17.76 1.80
N MET A 338 10.22 16.90 1.70
CA MET A 338 10.14 15.80 0.73
C MET A 338 9.26 16.22 -0.45
N LEU A 339 9.88 16.41 -1.63
CA LEU A 339 9.17 16.71 -2.86
C LEU A 339 8.49 15.46 -3.42
N PRO A 340 7.32 15.58 -4.06
CA PRO A 340 6.70 14.49 -4.80
C PRO A 340 7.55 14.14 -6.03
N ARG A 341 8.24 13.00 -5.96
CA ARG A 341 8.95 12.36 -7.08
C ARG A 341 8.02 11.27 -7.61
N LEU A 342 7.60 11.36 -8.88
CA LEU A 342 6.92 10.36 -9.71
C LEU A 342 5.94 11.02 -10.68
N LYS A 343 5.75 10.40 -11.85
CA LYS A 343 4.67 10.68 -12.80
C LYS A 343 3.34 10.11 -12.29
N HIS A 344 2.93 10.50 -11.09
CA HIS A 344 1.60 10.16 -10.62
C HIS A 344 0.55 10.95 -11.43
N PRO A 345 -0.43 10.27 -12.04
CA PRO A 345 -1.55 10.92 -12.69
C PRO A 345 -2.31 11.82 -11.72
N ARG A 346 -2.90 12.88 -12.27
CA ARG A 346 -3.87 13.71 -11.52
C ARG A 346 -5.16 12.92 -11.31
N GLY A 347 -5.92 13.29 -10.28
CA GLY A 347 -7.33 12.90 -10.17
C GLY A 347 -7.70 12.06 -8.96
N ALA A 348 -6.76 11.72 -8.07
CA ALA A 348 -7.11 11.08 -6.79
C ALA A 348 -6.94 11.99 -5.57
N THR A 349 -6.05 12.97 -5.64
CA THR A 349 -5.80 13.96 -4.59
C THR A 349 -6.13 15.37 -5.08
N THR A 350 -6.44 16.30 -4.16
CA THR A 350 -6.62 17.73 -4.49
C THR A 350 -5.36 18.31 -5.14
N GLU A 351 -4.18 18.01 -4.58
CA GLU A 351 -2.90 18.51 -5.05
C GLU A 351 -1.99 17.35 -5.50
N LYS A 352 -0.66 17.52 -5.51
CA LYS A 352 0.25 16.52 -6.06
C LYS A 352 0.36 15.33 -5.08
N PRO A 353 0.08 14.09 -5.52
CA PRO A 353 0.11 12.94 -4.63
C PRO A 353 1.54 12.51 -4.32
N ILE A 354 1.75 12.04 -3.08
CA ILE A 354 2.87 11.18 -2.68
C ILE A 354 2.30 9.85 -2.23
N SER A 355 2.72 8.75 -2.86
CA SER A 355 2.34 7.41 -2.40
C SER A 355 3.07 7.04 -1.10
N ALA A 356 2.34 6.44 -0.17
CA ALA A 356 2.86 5.88 1.07
C ALA A 356 1.98 4.69 1.47
N THR A 357 2.48 3.79 2.32
CA THR A 357 1.70 2.63 2.79
C THR A 357 1.16 2.85 4.20
N VAL A 358 -0.03 2.32 4.46
CA VAL A 358 -0.62 2.25 5.79
C VAL A 358 0.00 1.14 6.66
N SER A 359 0.85 0.28 6.09
CA SER A 359 1.39 -0.92 6.75
C SER A 359 2.87 -0.81 7.06
N HIS A 360 3.21 -0.88 8.35
CA HIS A 360 4.59 -0.95 8.82
C HIS A 360 5.32 -2.20 8.32
N LYS A 361 4.59 -3.31 8.16
CA LYS A 361 5.14 -4.57 7.63
C LYS A 361 5.48 -4.45 6.14
N LEU A 362 4.66 -3.73 5.36
CA LEU A 362 4.95 -3.51 3.96
C LEU A 362 6.10 -2.54 3.76
N VAL A 363 6.22 -1.46 4.54
CA VAL A 363 7.39 -0.57 4.41
C VAL A 363 8.69 -1.33 4.70
N LYS A 364 8.71 -2.32 5.60
CA LYS A 364 9.87 -3.21 5.81
C LYS A 364 10.24 -4.01 4.55
N ARG A 365 9.23 -4.40 3.75
CA ARG A 365 9.42 -5.13 2.48
C ARG A 365 9.84 -4.20 1.35
N TYR A 366 9.23 -3.03 1.24
CA TYR A 366 9.58 -1.99 0.25
C TYR A 366 10.99 -1.48 0.50
N GLY A 367 11.26 -1.11 1.76
CA GLY A 367 12.58 -0.82 2.32
C GLY A 367 13.58 -1.96 2.18
N ALA A 368 13.10 -3.20 1.95
CA ALA A 368 13.88 -4.44 2.00
C ALA A 368 14.81 -4.53 3.23
N ARG A 369 14.38 -4.03 4.39
CA ARG A 369 15.20 -3.85 5.59
C ARG A 369 16.50 -3.04 5.40
N GLY A 370 16.53 -2.17 4.40
CA GLY A 370 17.75 -1.48 3.97
C GLY A 370 18.72 -2.38 3.18
N THR A 371 18.40 -3.61 2.79
CA THR A 371 19.42 -4.51 2.20
C THR A 371 19.38 -4.61 0.68
N LYS A 372 18.51 -3.86 -0.01
CA LYS A 372 18.44 -3.86 -1.48
C LYS A 372 18.81 -2.50 -2.05
N ALA A 373 19.53 -2.55 -3.16
CA ALA A 373 19.81 -1.38 -3.96
C ALA A 373 18.49 -0.68 -4.35
N PRO A 374 18.45 0.66 -4.28
CA PRO A 374 17.38 1.48 -4.83
C PRO A 374 17.16 1.20 -6.32
N ASP A 375 16.00 1.58 -6.86
CA ASP A 375 15.82 1.56 -8.32
C ASP A 375 16.93 2.41 -8.98
N PRO A 376 17.72 1.84 -9.90
CA PRO A 376 18.77 2.59 -10.58
C PRO A 376 18.28 3.87 -11.28
N GLU A 377 17.00 3.95 -11.64
CA GLU A 377 16.41 5.16 -12.24
C GLU A 377 16.42 6.33 -11.25
N TYR A 378 16.04 6.12 -9.99
CA TYR A 378 16.03 7.20 -8.99
C TYR A 378 17.43 7.65 -8.56
N LEU A 379 18.42 6.75 -8.69
CA LEU A 379 19.83 7.09 -8.42
C LEU A 379 20.46 7.96 -9.50
N ARG A 380 19.74 8.23 -10.59
CA ARG A 380 20.17 9.21 -11.59
C ARG A 380 19.97 10.65 -11.13
N TYR A 381 19.32 10.91 -10.00
CA TYR A 381 19.03 12.26 -9.51
C TYR A 381 19.87 12.62 -8.28
N ASN A 382 20.81 13.55 -8.42
CA ASN A 382 21.67 13.97 -7.30
C ASN A 382 20.90 14.69 -6.19
N SER A 383 19.82 15.37 -6.55
CA SER A 383 18.91 16.10 -5.67
C SER A 383 17.47 15.99 -6.17
N GLN A 384 16.51 16.09 -5.26
CA GLN A 384 15.08 16.14 -5.59
C GLN A 384 14.69 17.37 -6.39
N ARG A 385 15.58 18.36 -6.51
CA ARG A 385 15.39 19.52 -7.39
C ARG A 385 15.83 19.27 -8.83
N ASN A 386 16.64 18.24 -9.11
CA ASN A 386 17.05 17.97 -10.48
C ASN A 386 15.82 17.57 -11.31
N LYS A 387 15.54 18.32 -12.36
CA LYS A 387 14.42 18.07 -13.26
C LYS A 387 14.65 16.87 -14.17
N TYR A 388 15.91 16.67 -14.57
CA TYR A 388 16.32 15.64 -15.51
C TYR A 388 17.29 14.66 -14.86
N PRO A 389 17.27 13.39 -15.29
CA PRO A 389 18.23 12.42 -14.80
C PRO A 389 19.64 12.76 -15.30
N GLY A 390 20.62 12.54 -14.44
CA GLY A 390 22.05 12.62 -14.76
C GLY A 390 22.58 11.37 -15.45
N LYS A 391 23.89 11.36 -15.66
CA LYS A 391 24.63 10.29 -16.32
C LYS A 391 25.53 9.55 -15.34
N LYS A 392 25.69 8.24 -15.54
CA LYS A 392 26.72 7.51 -14.81
C LYS A 392 28.11 7.89 -15.34
N PRO A 393 29.15 7.87 -14.50
CA PRO A 393 30.52 8.10 -14.95
C PRO A 393 30.87 7.17 -16.12
N GLY A 394 31.32 7.72 -17.24
CA GLY A 394 31.69 6.96 -18.45
C GLY A 394 30.53 6.56 -19.38
N GLU A 395 29.28 6.96 -19.10
CA GLU A 395 28.13 6.79 -20.00
C GLU A 395 28.20 7.78 -21.18
N SER A 396 27.86 7.34 -22.40
CA SER A 396 27.96 8.17 -23.61
C SER A 396 26.89 9.26 -23.66
N ASP A 397 27.13 10.30 -24.46
CA ASP A 397 26.35 11.54 -24.43
C ASP A 397 24.92 11.49 -25.00
N ASN A 398 24.37 10.30 -25.21
CA ASN A 398 23.05 10.16 -25.81
C ASN A 398 21.94 10.61 -24.84
N GLU A 399 21.17 11.60 -25.30
CA GLU A 399 19.96 12.23 -24.73
C GLU A 399 19.69 11.98 -23.23
N SER A 400 19.95 13.00 -22.40
CA SER A 400 19.38 13.10 -21.05
C SER A 400 17.90 12.74 -21.09
N GLY A 401 17.48 11.77 -20.29
CA GLY A 401 16.12 11.26 -20.28
C GLY A 401 15.05 12.34 -20.13
N ASN A 402 13.80 11.96 -20.42
CA ASN A 402 12.66 12.84 -20.20
C ASN A 402 12.52 13.20 -18.72
N SER A 403 11.94 14.37 -18.45
CA SER A 403 11.58 14.77 -17.08
C SER A 403 10.62 13.75 -16.49
N ASP A 404 10.84 13.37 -15.24
CA ASP A 404 9.87 12.60 -14.46
C ASP A 404 8.80 13.47 -13.79
N ASN A 405 8.91 14.78 -13.97
CA ASN A 405 7.93 15.76 -13.55
C ASN A 405 7.14 16.29 -14.75
N ASP A 406 6.01 15.65 -15.06
CA ASP A 406 5.03 16.11 -16.06
C ASP A 406 4.09 17.21 -15.52
N TRP A 407 4.21 17.56 -14.23
CA TRP A 407 3.54 18.72 -13.64
C TRP A 407 4.30 20.00 -14.04
N PHE A 408 4.34 20.30 -15.35
CA PHE A 408 5.15 21.37 -15.96
C PHE A 408 4.78 22.81 -15.56
N ASP A 409 3.67 23.04 -14.86
CA ASP A 409 3.05 24.37 -14.71
C ASP A 409 2.91 24.88 -13.26
N ALA A 410 3.49 24.21 -12.26
CA ALA A 410 2.95 24.36 -10.90
C ALA A 410 3.83 23.88 -9.73
N SER A 411 5.14 24.16 -9.65
CA SER A 411 5.86 24.11 -8.37
C SER A 411 6.40 25.48 -7.98
N ASP A 412 6.16 25.91 -6.73
CA ASP A 412 6.85 27.08 -6.13
C ASP A 412 8.35 26.81 -5.93
N VAL A 413 8.77 25.55 -6.09
CA VAL A 413 10.15 25.11 -6.01
C VAL A 413 10.76 25.17 -7.40
N GLU A 414 11.79 26.01 -7.55
CA GLU A 414 12.60 26.08 -8.76
C GLU A 414 13.35 24.76 -8.93
N LEU A 415 13.03 24.03 -10.00
CA LEU A 415 13.73 22.81 -10.35
C LEU A 415 14.98 23.16 -11.15
N ASP A 416 16.08 22.50 -10.80
CA ASP A 416 17.32 22.58 -11.52
C ASP A 416 17.16 21.97 -12.92
N THR A 417 17.46 22.78 -13.93
CA THR A 417 17.33 22.42 -15.35
C THR A 417 18.62 21.86 -15.94
N GLU A 418 19.69 21.75 -15.14
CA GLU A 418 20.93 21.10 -15.53
C GLU A 418 20.66 19.68 -16.06
N ARG A 419 21.36 19.36 -17.14
CA ARG A 419 21.29 18.06 -17.81
C ARG A 419 22.69 17.49 -17.87
N ASN A 420 22.78 16.16 -17.94
CA ASN A 420 24.04 15.45 -18.17
C ASN A 420 25.08 15.61 -17.05
N TYR A 421 24.68 16.07 -15.86
CA TYR A 421 25.56 16.05 -14.69
C TYR A 421 25.94 14.61 -14.35
N GLU A 422 27.15 14.45 -13.80
CA GLU A 422 27.61 13.15 -13.31
C GLU A 422 26.87 12.81 -12.01
N THR A 423 26.27 11.62 -12.00
CA THR A 423 25.50 11.14 -10.84
C THR A 423 26.44 10.82 -9.70
N ILE A 424 26.12 11.23 -8.47
CA ILE A 424 26.91 10.89 -7.28
C ILE A 424 26.33 9.69 -6.53
N ARG A 425 25.04 9.37 -6.75
CA ARG A 425 24.29 8.37 -5.97
C ARG A 425 24.23 7.00 -6.61
N HIS A 426 24.84 6.82 -7.78
CA HIS A 426 24.68 5.62 -8.62
C HIS A 426 25.19 4.33 -7.99
N ASP A 427 26.00 4.43 -6.92
CA ASP A 427 26.53 3.31 -6.16
C ASP A 427 25.79 3.07 -4.83
N GLN A 428 24.81 3.90 -4.46
CA GLN A 428 24.02 3.72 -3.24
C GLN A 428 23.39 2.31 -3.17
N GLN A 429 23.63 1.60 -2.07
CA GLN A 429 23.25 0.19 -1.93
C GLN A 429 21.96 -0.07 -1.14
N PHE A 430 21.36 0.97 -0.57
CA PHE A 430 20.17 0.84 0.27
C PHE A 430 19.24 2.05 0.21
N ILE A 431 17.98 1.82 0.55
CA ILE A 431 16.97 2.88 0.72
C ILE A 431 16.65 3.11 2.19
N PHE A 432 16.11 4.29 2.48
CA PHE A 432 15.65 4.70 3.80
C PHE A 432 14.17 4.40 3.96
N SER A 433 13.72 4.37 5.20
CA SER A 433 12.30 4.22 5.53
C SER A 433 11.90 5.33 6.49
N TYR A 434 10.72 5.90 6.23
CA TYR A 434 10.21 7.06 6.95
C TYR A 434 8.83 6.77 7.50
N VAL A 435 8.54 7.33 8.67
CA VAL A 435 7.18 7.57 9.15
C VAL A 435 6.86 9.04 8.89
N ILE A 436 5.71 9.30 8.27
CA ILE A 436 5.24 10.62 7.88
C ILE A 436 4.10 11.00 8.81
N ASP A 437 4.20 12.14 9.49
CA ASP A 437 3.11 12.75 10.26
C ASP A 437 2.06 13.36 9.33
N THR A 438 1.00 12.60 9.11
CA THR A 438 -0.10 12.95 8.21
C THR A 438 -1.29 13.60 8.93
N ARG A 439 -1.16 13.92 10.22
CA ARG A 439 -2.22 14.63 10.94
C ARG A 439 -2.55 15.94 10.23
N ARG A 440 -3.84 16.14 9.94
CA ARG A 440 -4.41 17.29 9.22
C ARG A 440 -4.02 17.39 7.75
N MET A 441 -3.45 16.34 7.16
CA MET A 441 -3.19 16.24 5.73
C MET A 441 -4.30 15.44 5.05
N GLU A 442 -4.59 15.72 3.78
CA GLU A 442 -5.50 14.87 3.01
C GLU A 442 -4.81 13.53 2.71
N VAL A 443 -5.36 12.46 3.29
CA VAL A 443 -4.96 11.07 3.04
C VAL A 443 -6.09 10.36 2.31
N VAL A 444 -5.83 10.00 1.05
CA VAL A 444 -6.74 9.26 0.19
C VAL A 444 -6.40 7.77 0.30
N LEU A 445 -7.30 7.03 0.93
CA LEU A 445 -7.15 5.59 1.15
C LEU A 445 -7.66 4.83 -0.07
N ASN A 446 -6.81 3.97 -0.62
CA ASN A 446 -7.09 3.24 -1.86
C ASN A 446 -8.31 2.32 -1.71
N GLU A 447 -8.23 1.36 -0.79
CA GLU A 447 -9.25 0.31 -0.63
C GLU A 447 -10.61 0.87 -0.20
N GLU A 448 -10.63 1.89 0.64
CA GLU A 448 -11.88 2.51 1.09
C GLU A 448 -12.58 3.26 -0.05
N ASN A 449 -11.84 3.88 -0.99
CA ASN A 449 -12.46 4.45 -2.19
C ASN A 449 -13.00 3.37 -3.13
N HIS A 450 -12.30 2.25 -3.28
CA HIS A 450 -12.77 1.13 -4.08
C HIS A 450 -14.08 0.54 -3.55
N LEU A 451 -14.27 0.50 -2.23
CA LEU A 451 -15.46 -0.09 -1.61
C LEU A 451 -16.62 0.89 -1.38
N LEU A 452 -16.30 2.16 -1.05
CA LEU A 452 -17.31 3.13 -0.61
C LEU A 452 -17.57 4.24 -1.65
N ASN A 453 -16.83 4.25 -2.77
CA ASN A 453 -16.89 5.32 -3.75
C ASN A 453 -16.50 4.86 -5.17
N LEU A 454 -17.12 3.79 -5.67
CA LEU A 454 -16.85 3.29 -7.04
C LEU A 454 -17.02 4.37 -8.11
N ALA A 455 -17.91 5.34 -7.89
CA ALA A 455 -18.10 6.49 -8.78
C ALA A 455 -16.81 7.31 -9.05
N ALA A 456 -15.83 7.31 -8.14
CA ALA A 456 -14.53 7.94 -8.39
C ALA A 456 -13.69 7.18 -9.41
N LEU A 457 -13.74 5.84 -9.42
CA LEU A 457 -13.07 5.01 -10.42
C LEU A 457 -13.68 5.21 -11.81
N GLU A 458 -15.01 5.35 -11.88
CA GLU A 458 -15.73 5.65 -13.13
C GLU A 458 -15.33 7.02 -13.72
N LYS A 459 -14.86 7.94 -12.88
CA LYS A 459 -14.33 9.27 -13.26
C LYS A 459 -12.82 9.25 -13.58
N ASN A 460 -12.21 8.07 -13.71
CA ASN A 460 -10.78 7.87 -13.97
C ASN A 460 -9.84 8.42 -12.88
N ALA A 461 -10.28 8.46 -11.61
CA ALA A 461 -9.35 8.69 -10.52
C ALA A 461 -8.28 7.58 -10.49
N TRP A 462 -7.00 7.97 -10.45
CA TRP A 462 -5.90 7.02 -10.40
C TRP A 462 -5.58 6.67 -8.96
N PHE A 463 -5.67 5.39 -8.61
CA PHE A 463 -5.20 4.88 -7.34
C PHE A 463 -4.00 3.95 -7.53
N PRO A 464 -3.13 3.81 -6.51
CA PRO A 464 -2.08 2.80 -6.55
C PRO A 464 -2.61 1.37 -6.71
N GLU A 465 -1.77 0.48 -7.20
CA GLU A 465 -2.15 -0.93 -7.39
C GLU A 465 -2.11 -1.75 -6.09
N ASP A 466 -1.36 -1.28 -5.08
CA ASP A 466 -1.33 -1.87 -3.75
C ASP A 466 -2.50 -1.33 -2.91
N GLU A 467 -3.36 -2.22 -2.44
CA GLU A 467 -4.51 -1.93 -1.58
C GLU A 467 -4.13 -1.28 -0.23
N LEU A 468 -2.90 -1.51 0.23
CA LEU A 468 -2.34 -0.91 1.44
C LEU A 468 -1.53 0.36 1.14
N GLU A 469 -1.45 0.78 -0.12
CA GLU A 469 -0.98 2.11 -0.48
C GLU A 469 -2.11 3.14 -0.32
N ALA A 470 -1.69 4.35 0.03
CA ALA A 470 -2.51 5.53 0.20
C ALA A 470 -1.78 6.70 -0.43
N LEU A 471 -2.54 7.72 -0.85
CA LEU A 471 -1.98 8.93 -1.41
C LEU A 471 -2.08 10.05 -0.38
N ILE A 472 -0.95 10.69 -0.11
CA ILE A 472 -0.90 11.94 0.64
C ILE A 472 -1.03 13.06 -0.38
N SER A 473 -2.07 13.88 -0.28
CA SER A 473 -2.17 15.12 -1.03
C SER A 473 -1.18 16.11 -0.45
N THR A 474 -0.22 16.53 -1.28
CA THR A 474 0.81 17.47 -0.87
C THR A 474 0.71 18.71 -1.72
N SER A 475 0.90 19.85 -1.06
CA SER A 475 1.08 21.09 -1.80
C SER A 475 2.26 20.97 -2.74
N LYS A 476 2.31 21.90 -3.68
CA LYS A 476 3.41 22.08 -4.62
C LYS A 476 4.79 22.16 -3.95
N ARG A 477 4.82 22.42 -2.64
CA ARG A 477 6.00 22.53 -1.79
C ARG A 477 6.45 21.20 -1.17
N GLY A 478 5.71 20.11 -1.32
CA GLY A 478 6.03 18.81 -0.72
C GLY A 478 5.63 18.70 0.76
N ILE A 479 6.15 17.68 1.43
CA ILE A 479 5.93 17.43 2.86
C ILE A 479 7.08 18.04 3.64
N GLU A 480 6.81 18.95 4.56
CA GLU A 480 7.85 19.58 5.39
C GLU A 480 8.65 18.52 6.16
N SER A 481 9.97 18.71 6.22
CA SER A 481 10.93 17.83 6.89
C SER A 481 10.60 17.58 8.35
N GLU A 482 9.95 18.55 9.01
CA GLU A 482 9.48 18.44 10.38
C GLU A 482 8.41 17.34 10.61
N ARG A 483 7.77 16.85 9.53
CA ARG A 483 6.80 15.75 9.57
C ARG A 483 7.44 14.40 9.28
N LEU A 484 8.72 14.37 8.95
CA LEU A 484 9.42 13.18 8.50
C LEU A 484 10.23 12.61 9.65
N TRP A 485 10.06 11.31 9.88
CA TRP A 485 10.77 10.56 10.92
C TRP A 485 11.50 9.40 10.29
N LEU A 486 12.82 9.38 10.42
CA LEU A 486 13.67 8.31 9.92
C LEU A 486 13.53 7.06 10.80
N LEU A 487 13.10 5.95 10.22
CA LEU A 487 13.09 4.64 10.87
C LEU A 487 14.51 4.07 10.93
N ASP A 488 14.83 3.45 12.07
CA ASP A 488 16.04 2.66 12.23
C ASP A 488 15.99 1.36 11.40
N SER A 489 17.16 0.74 11.19
CA SER A 489 17.28 -0.51 10.42
C SER A 489 16.49 -1.68 11.02
N THR A 490 16.15 -1.61 12.31
CA THR A 490 15.31 -2.60 13.00
C THR A 490 13.81 -2.35 12.77
N PHE A 491 13.44 -1.16 12.30
CA PHE A 491 12.07 -0.69 12.15
C PHE A 491 11.32 -0.85 13.47
N THR A 492 11.92 -0.39 14.56
CA THR A 492 11.30 -0.35 15.89
C THR A 492 11.34 1.02 16.52
N ARG A 493 12.17 1.92 15.99
CA ARG A 493 12.27 3.30 16.46
C ARG A 493 12.38 4.24 15.27
N ALA A 494 11.88 5.46 15.43
CA ALA A 494 12.15 6.53 14.50
C ALA A 494 12.49 7.83 15.23
N ALA A 495 13.36 8.63 14.62
CA ALA A 495 13.70 9.98 15.06
C ALA A 495 13.33 11.00 13.98
N LYS A 496 13.00 12.22 14.38
CA LYS A 496 12.71 13.30 13.44
C LYS A 496 13.91 13.57 12.54
N VAL A 497 13.68 13.73 11.23
CA VAL A 497 14.73 13.94 10.23
C VAL A 497 15.59 15.16 10.59
N ASP A 498 14.97 16.25 11.04
CA ASP A 498 15.68 17.47 11.45
C ASP A 498 16.65 17.22 12.61
N ASP A 499 16.27 16.38 13.56
CA ASP A 499 17.09 16.08 14.72
C ASP A 499 18.28 15.19 14.36
N VAL A 500 18.07 14.23 13.46
CA VAL A 500 19.12 13.37 12.91
C VAL A 500 20.14 14.20 12.13
N ALA A 501 19.66 15.07 11.23
CA ALA A 501 20.51 15.88 10.38
C ALA A 501 21.28 16.96 11.18
N ALA A 502 20.63 17.64 12.11
CA ALA A 502 21.29 18.63 12.97
C ALA A 502 22.41 18.00 13.81
N LEU A 503 22.21 16.80 14.36
CA LEU A 503 23.26 16.09 15.08
C LEU A 503 24.43 15.70 14.16
N ALA A 504 24.15 15.18 12.96
CA ALA A 504 25.19 14.83 12.01
C ALA A 504 26.07 16.05 11.67
N GLN A 505 25.46 17.19 11.34
CA GLN A 505 26.17 18.43 11.01
C GLN A 505 27.01 18.98 12.18
N SER A 506 26.57 18.74 13.42
CA SER A 506 27.31 19.15 14.62
C SER A 506 28.49 18.23 14.97
N SER A 507 28.62 17.09 14.28
CA SER A 507 29.62 16.06 14.58
C SER A 507 30.64 15.93 13.46
N TYR A 508 31.92 15.80 13.83
CA TYR A 508 33.00 15.49 12.88
C TYR A 508 32.74 14.18 12.09
N ILE A 509 32.02 13.24 12.69
CA ILE A 509 31.69 11.92 12.11
C ILE A 509 30.56 12.04 11.08
N GLY A 510 29.63 12.98 11.26
CA GLY A 510 28.41 13.10 10.47
C GLY A 510 28.58 13.71 9.07
N ASN A 511 29.61 14.53 8.88
CA ASN A 511 29.82 15.27 7.62
C ASN A 511 30.06 14.38 6.39
N ASP A 512 30.56 13.16 6.58
CA ASP A 512 30.92 12.25 5.48
C ASP A 512 29.98 11.03 5.34
N ILE A 513 28.95 10.89 6.20
CA ILE A 513 28.04 9.74 6.18
C ILE A 513 27.30 9.66 4.85
N GLU A 514 26.79 10.79 4.36
CA GLU A 514 26.06 10.87 3.09
C GLU A 514 26.95 10.53 1.90
N ALA A 515 28.15 11.13 1.84
CA ALA A 515 29.12 10.87 0.79
C ALA A 515 29.49 9.39 0.69
N ARG A 516 29.68 8.72 1.83
CA ARG A 516 29.94 7.27 1.87
C ARG A 516 28.73 6.43 1.49
N THR A 517 27.53 6.88 1.83
CA THR A 517 26.28 6.24 1.39
C THR A 517 26.19 6.27 -0.15
N HIS A 518 26.45 7.43 -0.73
CA HIS A 518 26.45 7.65 -2.17
C HIS A 518 27.53 6.84 -2.90
N SER A 519 28.72 6.68 -2.28
CA SER A 519 29.81 5.83 -2.80
C SER A 519 29.63 4.33 -2.55
N GLY A 520 28.43 3.89 -2.13
CA GLY A 520 28.07 2.48 -1.96
C GLY A 520 28.58 1.79 -0.71
N VAL A 521 29.05 2.53 0.30
CA VAL A 521 29.41 1.95 1.60
C VAL A 521 28.14 1.47 2.31
N SER A 522 28.18 0.26 2.87
CA SER A 522 27.10 -0.26 3.72
C SER A 522 27.16 0.36 5.12
N ASN A 523 26.69 1.60 5.27
CA ASN A 523 26.82 2.40 6.49
C ASN A 523 25.48 2.71 7.20
N GLN A 524 24.45 1.88 7.02
CA GLN A 524 23.15 2.02 7.70
C GLN A 524 23.26 2.17 9.22
N HIS A 525 24.17 1.40 9.84
CA HIS A 525 24.43 1.43 11.27
C HIS A 525 24.83 2.82 11.80
N GLU A 526 25.34 3.70 10.95
CA GLU A 526 25.70 5.06 11.35
C GLU A 526 24.47 5.96 11.44
N TYR A 527 23.47 5.74 10.58
CA TYR A 527 22.17 6.37 10.71
C TYR A 527 21.45 5.89 11.98
N ASP A 528 21.53 4.59 12.28
CA ASP A 528 21.02 4.05 13.55
C ASP A 528 21.72 4.69 14.76
N ALA A 529 23.05 4.88 14.69
CA ALA A 529 23.82 5.55 15.73
C ALA A 529 23.43 7.03 15.90
N LEU A 530 23.04 7.73 14.81
CA LEU A 530 22.48 9.07 14.90
C LEU A 530 21.12 9.06 15.61
N ILE A 531 20.24 8.09 15.31
CA ILE A 531 18.96 7.92 16.03
C ILE A 531 19.21 7.66 17.52
N ASP A 532 20.20 6.84 17.87
CA ASP A 532 20.60 6.62 19.27
C ASP A 532 21.14 7.90 19.92
N ALA A 533 21.87 8.72 19.19
CA ALA A 533 22.36 10.02 19.67
C ALA A 533 21.20 11.01 19.89
N VAL A 534 20.19 11.04 18.99
CA VAL A 534 18.94 11.81 19.19
C VAL A 534 18.27 11.40 20.50
N ALA A 535 18.12 10.09 20.71
CA ALA A 535 17.52 9.56 21.94
C ALA A 535 18.32 9.94 23.20
N LYS A 536 19.65 9.82 23.16
CA LYS A 536 20.55 10.21 24.27
C LYS A 536 20.52 11.71 24.56
N ALA A 537 20.24 12.54 23.55
CA ALA A 537 20.05 13.98 23.71
C ALA A 537 18.68 14.35 24.33
N GLY A 538 17.85 13.36 24.69
CA GLY A 538 16.54 13.58 25.30
C GLY A 538 15.47 14.06 24.32
N LYS A 539 15.72 13.91 23.01
CA LYS A 539 14.77 14.31 21.98
C LYS A 539 13.71 13.21 21.74
N PRO A 540 12.52 13.56 21.24
CA PRO A 540 11.44 12.60 21.01
C PRO A 540 11.82 11.44 20.09
N ILE A 541 11.41 10.22 20.44
CA ILE A 541 11.59 8.99 19.66
C ILE A 541 10.23 8.30 19.51
N LEU A 542 9.81 8.08 18.25
CA LEU A 542 8.65 7.26 17.97
C LEU A 542 9.02 5.79 18.21
N SER A 543 8.24 5.10 19.05
CA SER A 543 8.46 3.70 19.39
C SER A 543 7.44 2.79 18.72
N LEU A 544 7.92 1.80 17.96
CA LEU A 544 7.14 0.78 17.26
C LEU A 544 7.65 -0.61 17.69
N PRO A 545 7.47 -1.00 18.97
CA PRO A 545 8.04 -2.23 19.50
C PRO A 545 7.59 -3.46 18.72
N SER A 546 8.45 -4.47 18.69
CA SER A 546 8.16 -5.77 18.09
C SER A 546 7.04 -6.49 18.86
N GLY A 547 6.37 -7.44 18.20
CA GLY A 547 5.34 -8.28 18.81
C GLY A 547 3.91 -8.03 18.31
N LYS A 548 3.69 -7.00 17.48
CA LYS A 548 2.46 -6.83 16.70
C LYS A 548 2.73 -6.19 15.34
N ASP A 549 1.77 -6.33 14.44
CA ASP A 549 1.74 -5.53 13.21
C ASP A 549 1.23 -4.12 13.54
N TRP A 550 1.92 -3.11 13.01
CA TRP A 550 1.58 -1.69 13.19
C TRP A 550 0.99 -1.15 11.89
N PHE A 551 -0.08 -0.39 12.02
CA PHE A 551 -0.72 0.32 10.92
C PHE A 551 -0.74 1.83 11.16
N ALA A 552 -1.07 2.58 10.11
CA ALA A 552 -1.20 4.04 10.13
C ALA A 552 -2.00 4.59 11.32
N ASN A 553 -3.12 3.93 11.65
CA ASN A 553 -4.01 4.32 12.75
C ASN A 553 -3.42 4.06 14.15
N ASP A 554 -2.38 3.23 14.24
CA ASP A 554 -1.79 2.81 15.52
C ASP A 554 -0.66 3.74 15.96
N ILE A 555 -0.25 4.68 15.11
CA ILE A 555 0.84 5.61 15.38
C ILE A 555 0.40 6.59 16.46
N VAL A 556 1.15 6.61 17.55
CA VAL A 556 1.06 7.61 18.61
C VAL A 556 2.36 8.40 18.60
N TRP A 557 2.25 9.68 18.25
CA TRP A 557 3.41 10.56 18.20
C TRP A 557 3.89 10.90 19.62
N PRO A 558 5.21 10.85 19.88
CA PRO A 558 5.76 11.32 21.16
C PRO A 558 5.55 12.84 21.30
N GLU A 559 5.33 13.30 22.53
CA GLU A 559 5.14 14.71 22.87
C GLU A 559 6.44 15.52 22.84
#